data_AF-A0A7V6T1M7-F1
#
_entry.id   AF-A0A7V6T1M7-F1
#
_cell.length_a   1.000
_cell.length_b   1.000
_cell.length_c   1.000
_cell.angle_alpha   90.00
_cell.angle_beta   90.00
_cell.angle_gamma   90.00
#
_symmetry.space_group_name_H-M   'P 1'
#
loop_
_entity.id
_entity.type
_entity.pdbx_description
1 polymer ?
#
loop_
_entity_poly.entity_id
_entity_poly.type
_entity_poly.pdbx_seq_one_letter_code
_entity_poly.pdbx_strand_id
1 'polypeptide(L)'
;MKKQGKLLSVILTLVVLALFAVHAFHPSQAGAIENSAQNESVENTVSENEDDEESGLLMSSCTLEDAFEETTFIYLDAENGDDECLGVTVENAVKTFDRAEELASVNDKIITIHVVRTTVTE
;
A
#
# COMPACT_ATOMS: atom_id res chain seq x y z
N MET A 1 4.65 47.29 -27.37
CA MET A 1 4.77 46.42 -26.17
C MET A 1 4.74 44.95 -26.63
N LYS A 2 5.89 44.25 -26.65
CA LYS A 2 6.01 42.83 -27.10
C LYS A 2 7.02 42.04 -26.23
N LYS A 3 6.95 42.18 -24.90
CA LYS A 3 7.89 41.50 -23.96
C LYS A 3 7.23 40.44 -23.06
N GLN A 4 5.91 40.31 -23.10
CA GLN A 4 5.15 39.44 -22.16
C GLN A 4 5.20 37.94 -22.52
N GLY A 5 5.29 37.57 -23.81
CA GLY A 5 5.26 36.15 -24.22
C GLY A 5 6.55 35.37 -23.96
N LYS A 6 7.70 36.05 -23.84
CA LYS A 6 9.00 35.39 -23.62
C LYS A 6 9.20 34.96 -22.16
N LEU A 7 8.64 35.70 -21.19
CA LEU A 7 8.80 35.39 -19.78
C LEU A 7 8.00 34.14 -19.39
N LEU A 8 6.77 34.00 -19.90
CA LEU A 8 5.90 32.86 -19.61
C LEU A 8 6.49 31.53 -20.11
N SER A 9 7.12 31.55 -21.30
CA SER A 9 7.77 30.37 -21.89
C SER A 9 8.98 29.89 -21.07
N VAL A 10 9.74 30.81 -20.47
CA VAL A 10 10.93 30.47 -19.66
C VAL A 10 10.54 29.89 -18.31
N ILE A 11 9.47 30.43 -17.71
CA ILE A 11 8.94 29.91 -16.44
C ILE A 11 8.40 28.49 -16.64
N LEU A 12 7.66 28.25 -17.73
CA LEU A 12 7.12 26.92 -18.02
C LEU A 12 8.22 25.87 -18.22
N THR A 13 9.31 26.22 -18.93
CA THR A 13 10.45 25.29 -19.11
C THR A 13 11.20 25.02 -17.80
N LEU A 14 11.31 26.01 -16.90
CA LEU A 14 11.95 25.81 -15.60
C LEU A 14 11.13 24.89 -14.68
N VAL A 15 9.80 25.00 -14.70
CA VAL A 15 8.90 24.15 -13.90
C VAL A 15 8.98 22.69 -14.35
N VAL A 16 9.00 22.43 -15.66
CA VAL A 16 9.15 21.06 -16.20
C VAL A 16 10.50 20.45 -15.82
N LEU A 17 11.59 21.23 -15.83
CA LEU A 17 12.91 20.76 -15.45
C LEU A 17 13.00 20.38 -13.96
N ALA A 18 12.33 21.14 -13.08
CA ALA A 18 12.30 20.87 -11.64
C ALA A 18 11.56 19.57 -11.30
N LEU A 19 10.46 19.27 -12.00
CA LEU A 19 9.68 18.03 -11.79
C LEU A 19 10.46 16.78 -12.23
N PHE A 20 11.34 16.89 -13.23
CA PHE A 20 12.21 15.79 -13.66
C PHE A 20 13.31 15.45 -12.64
N ALA A 21 13.80 16.44 -11.89
CA ALA A 21 14.87 16.22 -10.91
C ALA A 21 14.38 15.48 -9.64
N VAL A 22 13.11 15.63 -9.28
CA VAL A 22 12.53 15.01 -8.07
C VAL A 22 12.37 13.48 -8.22
N HIS A 23 12.14 12.99 -9.44
CA HIS A 23 11.97 11.54 -9.69
C HIS A 23 13.30 10.75 -9.75
N ALA A 24 14.46 11.41 -9.76
CA ALA A 24 15.76 10.75 -9.89
C ALA A 24 16.48 10.48 -8.57
N PHE A 25 15.87 10.81 -7.42
CA PHE A 25 16.54 10.77 -6.12
C PHE A 25 15.85 9.80 -5.14
N HIS A 26 16.08 8.49 -5.33
CA HIS A 26 15.81 7.49 -4.30
C HIS A 26 17.09 7.23 -3.50
N PRO A 27 17.18 7.61 -2.21
CA PRO A 27 18.33 7.26 -1.38
C PRO A 27 18.26 5.76 -1.01
N SER A 28 19.15 4.97 -1.61
CA SER A 28 19.41 3.59 -1.21
C SER A 28 20.11 3.59 0.16
N GLN A 29 19.39 3.24 1.23
CA GLN A 29 20.00 3.01 2.55
C GLN A 29 20.71 1.65 2.57
N ALA A 30 22.03 1.68 2.77
CA ALA A 30 22.85 0.52 3.06
C ALA A 30 23.40 0.62 4.49
N GLY A 31 22.87 -0.27 5.36
CA GLY A 31 23.52 -1.01 6.44
C GLY A 31 24.34 -0.29 7.53
N ALA A 32 23.98 -0.55 8.79
CA ALA A 32 24.89 -1.11 9.80
C ALA A 32 24.09 -1.59 11.04
N ILE A 33 24.25 -2.86 11.39
CA ILE A 33 23.74 -3.48 12.61
C ILE A 33 24.86 -3.39 13.65
N GLU A 34 24.59 -2.78 14.80
CA GLU A 34 25.41 -2.93 16.00
C GLU A 34 24.51 -3.23 17.21
N ASN A 35 24.63 -4.47 17.70
CA ASN A 35 23.92 -5.03 18.84
C ASN A 35 24.66 -4.64 20.13
N SER A 36 23.96 -4.16 21.16
CA SER A 36 24.52 -4.09 22.51
C SER A 36 23.45 -4.09 23.61
N ALA A 37 23.25 -5.29 24.15
CA ALA A 37 23.31 -5.65 25.57
C ALA A 37 22.33 -5.03 26.59
N GLN A 38 21.49 -5.94 27.11
CA GLN A 38 21.36 -6.35 28.53
C GLN A 38 20.51 -5.55 29.53
N ASN A 39 19.88 -6.33 30.43
CA ASN A 39 19.56 -6.09 31.85
C ASN A 39 18.04 -5.99 32.17
N GLU A 40 17.37 -7.13 32.43
CA GLU A 40 17.02 -7.70 33.76
C GLU A 40 15.99 -6.86 34.53
N SER A 41 14.76 -7.37 34.73
CA SER A 41 14.22 -7.85 36.03
C SER A 41 12.85 -7.13 36.20
N VAL A 42 11.69 -7.74 36.47
CA VAL A 42 11.29 -8.52 37.65
C VAL A 42 9.95 -9.21 37.35
N GLU A 43 9.91 -10.54 37.55
CA GLU A 43 8.87 -11.38 38.21
C GLU A 43 7.38 -10.96 38.10
N ASN A 44 6.60 -11.64 37.24
CA ASN A 44 5.75 -12.82 37.51
C ASN A 44 4.36 -12.52 38.12
N THR A 45 3.32 -12.63 37.29
CA THR A 45 2.07 -13.28 37.68
C THR A 45 1.55 -14.10 36.50
N VAL A 46 1.82 -15.40 36.55
CA VAL A 46 1.19 -16.43 35.73
C VAL A 46 -0.33 -16.37 35.88
N SER A 47 -1.03 -16.29 34.76
CA SER A 47 -2.31 -16.95 34.55
C SER A 47 -2.23 -17.64 33.21
N GLU A 48 -2.19 -18.96 33.28
CA GLU A 48 -2.20 -19.92 32.19
C GLU A 48 -3.35 -19.61 31.21
N ASN A 49 -3.06 -19.65 29.91
CA ASN A 49 -3.93 -20.12 28.83
C ASN A 49 -3.04 -20.46 27.62
N GLU A 50 -3.40 -21.56 26.99
CA GLU A 50 -2.62 -22.43 26.10
C GLU A 50 -2.26 -21.80 24.74
N ASP A 51 -1.08 -22.18 24.24
CA ASP A 51 -0.65 -22.46 22.86
C ASP A 51 -1.05 -21.47 21.74
N ASP A 52 -0.21 -21.03 20.81
CA ASP A 52 1.24 -20.95 20.59
C ASP A 52 1.34 -20.18 19.25
N GLU A 53 2.44 -19.45 19.05
CA GLU A 53 2.88 -18.80 17.78
C GLU A 53 2.26 -17.45 17.37
N GLU A 54 2.91 -16.39 17.89
CA GLU A 54 3.58 -15.33 17.12
C GLU A 54 3.09 -15.10 15.67
N SER A 55 2.56 -13.93 15.34
CA SER A 55 3.46 -12.86 14.94
C SER A 55 2.84 -11.51 15.25
N GLY A 56 3.57 -10.75 16.06
CA GLY A 56 3.33 -9.33 16.24
C GLY A 56 3.54 -8.59 14.92
N LEU A 57 2.48 -8.48 14.12
CA LEU A 57 2.39 -7.37 13.21
C LEU A 57 2.08 -6.16 14.07
N LEU A 58 3.13 -5.40 14.38
CA LEU A 58 3.05 -4.01 14.73
C LEU A 58 2.27 -3.33 13.60
N MET A 59 0.94 -3.36 13.71
CA MET A 59 0.02 -2.60 12.90
C MET A 59 0.26 -1.15 13.31
N SER A 60 1.33 -0.58 12.74
CA SER A 60 1.35 0.83 12.41
C SER A 60 -0.01 1.12 11.82
N SER A 61 -0.68 2.12 12.37
CA SER A 61 -2.02 2.56 12.03
C SER A 61 -2.07 3.12 10.59
N CYS A 62 -1.74 2.29 9.61
CA CYS A 62 -2.07 2.51 8.21
C CYS A 62 -3.57 2.33 8.14
N THR A 63 -4.27 3.44 7.97
CA THR A 63 -5.68 3.41 7.59
C THR A 63 -5.83 2.58 6.32
N LEU A 64 -6.96 1.92 6.18
CA LEU A 64 -7.25 1.00 5.06
C LEU A 64 -7.06 1.71 3.70
N GLU A 65 -7.30 3.02 3.69
CA GLU A 65 -7.09 3.94 2.59
C GLU A 65 -5.60 4.14 2.23
N ASP A 66 -4.72 4.30 3.22
CA ASP A 66 -3.27 4.42 2.97
C ASP A 66 -2.71 3.10 2.42
N ALA A 67 -3.22 1.97 2.94
CA ALA A 67 -2.88 0.65 2.42
C ALA A 67 -3.33 0.46 0.96
N PHE A 68 -4.44 1.09 0.57
CA PHE A 68 -4.91 1.07 -0.81
C PHE A 68 -4.03 1.93 -1.74
N GLU A 69 -3.57 3.10 -1.30
CA GLU A 69 -2.72 3.98 -2.11
C GLU A 69 -1.35 3.38 -2.45
N GLU A 70 -0.82 2.47 -1.63
CA GLU A 70 0.46 1.80 -1.89
C GLU A 70 0.33 0.38 -2.47
N THR A 71 -0.90 -0.11 -2.62
CA THR A 71 -1.19 -1.45 -3.08
C THR A 71 -1.02 -1.59 -4.60
N THR A 72 -0.50 -2.75 -5.04
CA THR A 72 -0.29 -3.09 -6.46
C THR A 72 -1.20 -4.21 -6.97
N PHE A 73 -2.06 -4.75 -6.10
CA PHE A 73 -2.93 -5.88 -6.39
C PHE A 73 -4.29 -5.77 -5.69
N ILE A 74 -5.31 -6.46 -6.20
CA ILE A 74 -6.64 -6.55 -5.55
C ILE A 74 -7.01 -8.01 -5.37
N TYR A 75 -7.59 -8.37 -4.23
CA TYR A 75 -8.23 -9.66 -4.03
C TYR A 75 -9.68 -9.65 -4.49
N LEU A 76 -10.07 -10.66 -5.26
CA LEU A 76 -11.43 -10.90 -5.73
C LEU A 76 -11.92 -12.26 -5.21
N ASP A 77 -13.07 -12.28 -4.54
CA ASP A 77 -13.75 -13.49 -4.08
C ASP A 77 -15.23 -13.43 -4.50
N ALA A 78 -15.58 -14.19 -5.54
CA ALA A 78 -16.94 -14.17 -6.10
C ALA A 78 -18.02 -14.76 -5.15
N GLU A 79 -17.62 -15.51 -4.13
CA GLU A 79 -18.54 -16.16 -3.18
C GLU A 79 -18.77 -15.27 -1.96
N ASN A 80 -17.66 -14.82 -1.33
CA ASN A 80 -17.68 -14.15 -0.02
C ASN A 80 -17.27 -12.67 -0.07
N GLY A 81 -16.80 -12.17 -1.21
CA GLY A 81 -16.35 -10.79 -1.33
C GLY A 81 -17.49 -9.76 -1.21
N ASP A 82 -17.09 -8.52 -1.05
CA ASP A 82 -17.96 -7.35 -0.91
C ASP A 82 -17.46 -6.19 -1.78
N ASP A 83 -18.31 -5.66 -2.65
CA ASP A 83 -17.91 -4.55 -3.53
C ASP A 83 -17.83 -3.18 -2.82
N GLU A 84 -18.30 -3.09 -1.57
CA GLU A 84 -18.08 -1.93 -0.71
C GLU A 84 -16.63 -1.86 -0.18
N CYS A 85 -15.89 -2.96 -0.28
CA CYS A 85 -14.50 -3.08 0.16
C CYS A 85 -13.49 -2.65 -0.93
N LEU A 86 -12.22 -2.51 -0.53
CA LEU A 86 -11.12 -2.10 -1.40
C LEU A 86 -10.28 -3.27 -1.93
N GLY A 87 -10.42 -4.47 -1.35
CA GLY A 87 -9.72 -5.66 -1.83
C GLY A 87 -8.23 -5.70 -1.52
N VAL A 88 -7.75 -4.94 -0.53
CA VAL A 88 -6.33 -4.90 -0.15
C VAL A 88 -5.89 -6.14 0.64
N THR A 89 -6.83 -6.84 1.27
CA THR A 89 -6.60 -8.14 1.93
C THR A 89 -7.63 -9.18 1.47
N VAL A 90 -7.37 -10.45 1.78
CA VAL A 90 -8.29 -11.56 1.45
C VAL A 90 -9.63 -11.41 2.18
N GLU A 91 -9.60 -10.92 3.42
CA GLU A 91 -10.79 -10.69 4.25
C GLU A 91 -11.63 -9.51 3.76
N ASN A 92 -11.02 -8.59 3.01
CA ASN A 92 -11.63 -7.41 2.42
C ASN A 92 -11.78 -7.54 0.89
N ALA A 93 -11.73 -8.77 0.35
CA ALA A 93 -11.79 -9.00 -1.08
C ALA A 93 -13.07 -8.41 -1.72
N VAL A 94 -12.95 -7.86 -2.93
CA VAL A 94 -14.11 -7.42 -3.71
C VAL A 94 -14.86 -8.62 -4.28
N LYS A 95 -16.15 -8.45 -4.57
CA LYS A 95 -16.99 -9.56 -5.05
C LYS A 95 -16.92 -9.73 -6.56
N THR A 96 -16.95 -8.63 -7.29
CA THR A 96 -17.12 -8.65 -8.75
C THR A 96 -15.86 -8.20 -9.47
N PHE A 97 -15.72 -8.68 -10.71
CA PHE A 97 -14.63 -8.25 -11.58
C PHE A 97 -14.77 -6.77 -11.96
N ASP A 98 -16.00 -6.32 -12.24
CA ASP A 98 -16.27 -4.92 -12.58
C ASP A 98 -15.78 -3.97 -11.48
N ARG A 99 -15.98 -4.32 -10.20
CA ARG A 99 -15.47 -3.53 -9.08
C ARG A 99 -13.95 -3.53 -8.99
N ALA A 100 -13.31 -4.70 -9.20
CA ALA A 100 -11.85 -4.80 -9.22
C ALA A 100 -11.25 -3.96 -10.36
N GLU A 101 -11.86 -3.98 -11.54
CA GLU A 101 -11.47 -3.17 -12.70
C GLU A 101 -11.63 -1.67 -12.44
N GLU A 102 -12.73 -1.26 -11.81
CA GLU A 102 -12.96 0.14 -11.41
C GLU A 102 -11.84 0.62 -10.48
N LEU A 103 -11.54 -0.13 -9.42
CA LEU A 103 -10.49 0.22 -8.47
C LEU A 103 -9.10 0.26 -9.14
N ALA A 104 -8.80 -0.68 -10.03
CA ALA A 104 -7.55 -0.67 -10.81
C ALA A 104 -7.48 0.48 -11.81
N SER A 105 -8.62 0.98 -12.29
CA SER A 105 -8.67 2.14 -13.19
C SER A 105 -8.46 3.47 -12.43
N VAL A 106 -8.86 3.51 -11.15
CA VAL A 106 -8.67 4.68 -10.29
C VAL A 106 -7.25 4.75 -9.71
N ASN A 107 -6.65 3.59 -9.43
CA ASN A 107 -5.29 3.49 -8.89
C ASN A 107 -4.35 2.78 -9.88
N ASP A 108 -3.52 3.58 -10.56
CA ASP A 108 -2.60 3.13 -11.61
C ASP A 108 -1.47 2.21 -11.12
N LYS A 109 -1.26 2.12 -9.80
CA LYS A 109 -0.32 1.16 -9.21
C LYS A 109 -0.87 -0.26 -9.21
N ILE A 110 -2.19 -0.43 -9.28
CA ILE A 110 -2.83 -1.74 -9.27
C ILE A 110 -2.72 -2.36 -10.66
N ILE A 111 -1.94 -3.42 -10.74
CA ILE A 111 -1.65 -4.12 -12.01
C ILE A 111 -2.06 -5.59 -11.98
N THR A 112 -2.51 -6.10 -10.83
CA THR A 112 -2.81 -7.52 -10.62
C THR A 112 -4.14 -7.69 -9.89
N ILE A 113 -4.94 -8.69 -10.30
CA ILE A 113 -6.12 -9.15 -9.56
C ILE A 113 -5.88 -10.60 -9.15
N HIS A 114 -5.87 -10.86 -7.84
CA HIS A 114 -5.80 -12.19 -7.26
C HIS A 114 -7.20 -12.74 -7.04
N VAL A 115 -7.58 -13.72 -7.85
CA VAL A 115 -8.84 -14.43 -7.68
C VAL A 115 -8.68 -15.49 -6.60
N VAL A 116 -9.36 -15.30 -5.48
CA VAL A 116 -9.39 -16.22 -4.34
C VAL A 116 -10.36 -17.36 -4.61
N ARG A 117 -11.58 -17.02 -5.02
CA ARG A 117 -12.66 -17.97 -5.33
C ARG A 117 -13.50 -17.49 -6.50
N THR A 118 -13.98 -18.47 -7.26
CA THR A 118 -14.90 -18.28 -8.38
C THR A 118 -16.16 -19.09 -8.13
N THR A 119 -17.28 -18.61 -8.66
CA THR A 119 -18.55 -19.32 -8.64
C THR A 119 -18.96 -19.61 -10.08
N VAL A 120 -19.54 -20.80 -10.31
CA VAL A 120 -20.07 -21.19 -11.61
C VAL A 120 -21.58 -21.31 -11.45
N THR A 121 -22.32 -20.53 -12.23
CA THR A 121 -23.77 -20.62 -12.31
C THR A 121 -24.12 -21.47 -13.53
N GLU A 122 -24.86 -22.57 -13.32
CA GLU A 122 -25.36 -23.46 -14.38
C GLU A 122 -26.50 -22.85 -15.20
#